data_AF-K3Y075-F1
#
_entry.id   AF-K3Y075-F1
#
_cell.length_a   1.000
_cell.length_b   1.000
_cell.length_c   1.000
_cell.angle_alpha   90.00
_cell.angle_beta   90.00
_cell.angle_gamma   90.00
#
_symmetry.space_group_name_H-M   'P 1'
#
loop_
_entity.id
_entity.type
_entity.pdbx_description
1 polymer ?
#
loop_
_entity_poly.entity_id
_entity_poly.type
_entity_poly.pdbx_seq_one_letter_code
_entity_poly.pdbx_strand_id
1 'polypeptide(L)'
;MDTYRYHGHSMSDPGSTYRTRDEIAGIRQERDPIERVRKLMLAHDFATAQELKDMEKEIRKQVDAAIAKAKESPMPDPSELFTNVYVNDCGWESFGVDRKVLRTVLP
;
A
#
# COMPACT_ATOMS: atom_id res chain seq x y z
N MET A 1 17.46 7.78 -10.79
CA MET A 1 17.59 7.19 -9.44
C MET A 1 17.64 5.69 -9.62
N ASP A 2 18.68 5.02 -9.13
CA ASP A 2 18.83 3.56 -9.23
C ASP A 2 18.32 2.90 -7.93
N THR A 3 17.33 2.00 -8.04
CA THR A 3 16.64 1.33 -6.92
C THR A 3 16.13 -0.06 -7.32
N TYR A 4 15.61 -0.82 -6.36
CA TYR A 4 15.22 -2.22 -6.57
C TYR A 4 13.91 -2.60 -5.86
N ARG A 5 13.02 -3.34 -6.54
CA ARG A 5 11.80 -3.92 -5.95
C ARG A 5 12.00 -5.39 -5.56
N TYR A 6 11.76 -5.73 -4.30
CA TYR A 6 11.87 -7.12 -3.84
C TYR A 6 10.75 -8.00 -4.39
N HIS A 7 9.52 -7.48 -4.43
CA HIS A 7 8.36 -8.18 -4.97
C HIS A 7 8.31 -8.08 -6.49
N GLY A 8 7.46 -8.93 -7.09
CA GLY A 8 7.10 -8.89 -8.51
C GLY A 8 6.49 -7.55 -8.96
N HIS A 9 6.10 -7.44 -10.23
CA HIS A 9 5.48 -6.21 -10.73
C HIS A 9 4.14 -5.92 -10.05
N SER A 10 3.41 -6.98 -9.70
CA SER A 10 2.11 -6.93 -9.03
C SER A 10 1.89 -8.22 -8.24
N MET A 11 0.74 -8.36 -7.58
CA MET A 11 0.35 -9.61 -6.94
C MET A 11 0.18 -10.79 -7.92
N SER A 12 -0.08 -10.51 -9.20
CA SER A 12 -0.24 -11.52 -10.25
C SER A 12 1.07 -11.93 -10.91
N ASP A 13 2.15 -11.17 -10.70
CA ASP A 13 3.47 -11.46 -11.25
C ASP A 13 4.39 -11.94 -10.12
N PRO A 14 4.80 -13.22 -10.08
CA PRO A 14 5.72 -13.72 -9.06
C PRO A 14 7.15 -13.19 -9.25
N GLY A 15 7.50 -12.71 -10.44
CA GLY A 15 8.80 -12.14 -10.76
C GLY A 15 9.97 -13.11 -10.79
N SER A 16 9.74 -14.42 -10.79
CA SER A 16 10.77 -15.47 -10.85
C SER A 16 11.08 -15.97 -12.26
N THR A 17 10.32 -15.55 -13.26
CA THR A 17 10.48 -15.98 -14.66
C THR A 17 11.57 -15.21 -15.41
N TYR A 18 11.97 -14.03 -14.89
CA TYR A 18 12.88 -13.10 -15.56
C TYR A 18 14.01 -12.58 -14.66
N ARG A 19 14.13 -13.10 -13.43
CA ARG A 19 15.23 -12.83 -12.49
C ARG A 19 15.30 -13.93 -11.44
N THR A 20 16.45 -14.07 -10.79
CA THR A 20 16.68 -15.14 -9.80
C THR A 20 16.33 -14.68 -8.39
N ARG A 21 16.03 -15.65 -7.52
CA ARG A 21 15.87 -15.36 -6.08
C ARG A 21 17.18 -14.90 -5.44
N ASP A 22 18.31 -15.41 -5.94
CA ASP A 22 19.65 -15.07 -5.46
C ASP A 22 19.99 -13.61 -5.73
N GLU A 23 19.63 -13.08 -6.91
CA GLU A 23 19.79 -11.66 -7.22
C GLU A 23 19.01 -10.79 -6.21
N ILE A 24 17.73 -11.10 -5.99
CA ILE A 24 16.88 -10.35 -5.06
C ILE A 24 17.44 -10.42 -3.62
N ALA A 25 17.89 -11.60 -3.19
CA ALA A 25 18.46 -11.81 -1.87
C ALA A 25 19.78 -11.04 -1.69
N GLY A 26 20.67 -11.08 -2.68
CA GLY A 26 21.93 -10.34 -2.68
C GLY A 26 21.70 -8.84 -2.60
N ILE A 27 20.79 -8.29 -3.42
CA ILE A 27 20.44 -6.88 -3.36
C ILE A 27 19.87 -6.50 -1.99
N ARG A 28 18.98 -7.32 -1.41
CA ARG A 28 18.43 -7.05 -0.07
C ARG A 28 19.49 -7.11 1.02
N GLN A 29 20.48 -8.00 0.91
CA GLN A 29 21.54 -8.10 1.90
C GLN A 29 22.51 -6.91 1.84
N GLU A 30 22.83 -6.44 0.63
CA GLU A 30 23.89 -5.45 0.41
C GLU A 30 23.39 -4.01 0.32
N ARG A 31 22.18 -3.80 -0.22
CA ARG A 31 21.65 -2.48 -0.61
C ARG A 31 20.33 -2.11 0.06
N ASP A 32 19.88 -2.84 1.07
CA ASP A 32 18.65 -2.49 1.77
C ASP A 32 18.76 -1.09 2.42
N PRO A 33 17.85 -0.16 2.07
CA PRO A 33 17.94 1.22 2.54
C PRO A 33 17.69 1.35 4.04
N ILE A 34 16.84 0.49 4.63
CA ILE A 34 16.51 0.52 6.06
C ILE A 34 17.73 0.04 6.86
N GLU A 35 18.33 -1.08 6.48
CA GLU A 35 19.54 -1.60 7.12
C GLU A 35 20.73 -0.65 6.99
N ARG A 36 20.88 0.02 5.84
CA ARG A 36 21.92 1.02 5.64
C ARG A 36 21.76 2.20 6.61
N VAL A 37 20.54 2.74 6.73
CA VAL A 37 20.26 3.84 7.67
C VAL A 37 20.40 3.36 9.12
N ARG A 38 19.92 2.16 9.46
CA ARG A 38 20.09 1.53 10.77
C ARG A 38 21.56 1.49 11.20
N LYS A 39 22.44 1.02 10.32
CA LYS A 39 23.89 0.99 10.58
C LYS A 39 24.47 2.38 10.80
N LEU A 40 24.07 3.37 10.00
CA LEU A 40 24.53 4.76 10.17
C LEU A 40 24.06 5.36 11.49
N MET A 41 22.79 5.14 11.87
CA MET A 41 22.27 5.63 13.15
C MET A 41 23.01 5.06 14.35
N LEU A 42 23.33 3.76 14.32
CA LEU A 42 24.09 3.10 15.37
C LEU A 42 25.56 3.53 15.39
N ALA A 43 26.19 3.71 14.22
CA ALA A 43 27.60 4.12 14.14
C ALA A 43 27.86 5.57 14.58
N HIS A 44 26.82 6.40 14.57
CA HIS A 44 26.88 7.81 14.96
C HIS A 44 26.11 8.10 16.26
N ASP A 45 25.74 7.07 17.02
CA ASP A 45 25.04 7.17 18.30
C ASP A 45 23.74 8.02 18.26
N PHE A 46 23.07 8.06 17.10
CA PHE A 46 21.79 8.75 16.95
C PHE A 46 20.62 7.98 17.58
N ALA A 47 20.78 6.66 17.74
CA ALA A 47 19.82 5.79 18.41
C ALA A 47 20.54 4.53 18.89
N THR A 48 20.00 3.90 19.91
CA THR A 48 20.42 2.58 20.38
C THR A 48 19.73 1.46 19.61
N ALA A 49 20.33 0.27 19.60
CA ALA A 49 19.72 -0.91 18.98
C ALA A 49 18.36 -1.28 19.61
N GLN A 50 18.17 -0.96 20.89
CA GLN A 50 16.93 -1.21 21.62
C GLN A 50 15.83 -0.24 21.20
N GLU A 51 16.12 1.06 21.09
CA GLU A 51 15.16 2.07 20.61
C GLU A 51 14.67 1.75 19.19
N LEU A 52 15.57 1.37 18.28
CA LEU A 52 15.20 0.97 16.92
C LEU A 52 14.30 -0.27 16.92
N LYS A 53 14.60 -1.25 17.76
CA LYS A 53 13.79 -2.47 17.89
C LYS A 53 12.40 -2.18 18.46
N ASP A 54 12.30 -1.27 19.42
CA ASP A 54 11.01 -0.90 20.00
C ASP A 54 10.18 -0.05 19.04
N MET A 55 10.82 0.81 18.25
CA MET A 55 10.17 1.52 17.13
C MET A 55 9.61 0.54 16.08
N GLU A 56 10.37 -0.48 15.69
CA GLU A 56 9.89 -1.51 14.75
C GLU A 56 8.64 -2.24 15.28
N LYS A 57 8.60 -2.55 16.58
CA LYS A 57 7.42 -3.19 17.19
C LYS A 57 6.20 -2.27 17.18
N GLU A 58 6.39 -1.00 17.51
CA GLU A 58 5.31 -0.03 17.53
C GLU A 58 4.74 0.20 16.12
N ILE A 59 5.61 0.33 15.12
CA ILE A 59 5.18 0.45 13.71
C ILE A 59 4.40 -0.79 13.26
N ARG A 60 4.85 -2.00 13.62
CA ARG A 60 4.10 -3.24 13.31
C ARG A 60 2.70 -3.22 13.92
N LYS A 61 2.58 -2.81 15.19
CA LYS A 61 1.28 -2.69 15.86
C LYS A 61 0.37 -1.70 15.16
N GLN A 62 0.89 -0.56 14.71
CA GLN A 62 0.12 0.43 13.96
C GLN A 62 -0.36 -0.12 12.62
N VAL A 63 0.51 -0.83 11.89
CA VAL A 63 0.14 -1.49 10.62
C VAL A 63 -0.92 -2.56 10.84
N ASP A 64 -0.79 -3.40 11.86
CA ASP A 64 -1.78 -4.45 12.17
C ASP A 64 -3.15 -3.85 12.53
N ALA A 65 -3.17 -2.77 13.33
CA ALA A 65 -4.40 -2.04 13.66
C ALA A 65 -5.05 -1.41 12.41
N ALA A 66 -4.24 -0.83 11.51
CA ALA A 66 -4.74 -0.28 10.25
C ALA A 66 -5.33 -1.37 9.34
N ILE A 67 -4.69 -2.55 9.27
CA ILE A 67 -5.18 -3.70 8.51
C ILE A 67 -6.52 -4.20 9.09
N ALA A 68 -6.64 -4.30 10.41
CA ALA A 68 -7.88 -4.72 11.06
C ALA A 68 -9.02 -3.76 10.73
N LYS A 69 -8.79 -2.45 10.90
CA LYS A 69 -9.77 -1.41 10.53
C LYS A 69 -10.15 -1.46 9.06
N ALA A 70 -9.19 -1.66 8.15
CA ALA A 70 -9.45 -1.75 6.72
C ALA A 70 -10.32 -2.97 6.36
N LYS A 71 -10.13 -4.11 7.04
CA LYS A 71 -10.95 -5.32 6.85
C LYS A 71 -12.36 -5.20 7.40
N GLU A 72 -12.52 -4.46 8.49
CA GLU A 72 -13.84 -4.20 9.12
C GLU A 72 -14.63 -3.10 8.42
N SER A 73 -13.96 -2.29 7.59
CA SER A 73 -14.61 -1.18 6.89
C SER A 73 -15.67 -1.70 5.92
N PRO A 74 -16.90 -1.19 5.97
CA PRO A 74 -17.96 -1.61 5.06
C PRO A 74 -17.60 -1.21 3.63
N MET A 75 -18.13 -1.95 2.66
CA MET A 75 -18.11 -1.52 1.27
C MET A 75 -18.90 -0.20 1.13
N PRO A 76 -18.50 0.71 0.22
CA PRO A 76 -19.27 1.91 -0.08
C PRO A 76 -20.70 1.58 -0.51
N ASP A 77 -21.64 2.50 -0.27
CA ASP A 77 -23.00 2.30 -0.75
C ASP A 77 -23.00 2.26 -2.29
N PRO A 78 -23.72 1.32 -2.94
CA PRO A 78 -23.78 1.25 -4.39
C PRO A 78 -24.20 2.58 -5.07
N SER A 79 -25.00 3.42 -4.40
CA SER A 79 -25.37 4.76 -4.90
C SER A 79 -24.20 5.71 -5.07
N GLU A 80 -23.09 5.50 -4.34
CA GLU A 80 -21.86 6.28 -4.46
C GLU A 80 -21.10 5.99 -5.76
N LEU A 81 -21.42 4.91 -6.48
CA LEU A 81 -20.73 4.49 -7.71
C LEU A 81 -20.61 5.61 -8.74
N PHE A 82 -21.60 6.49 -8.82
CA PHE A 82 -21.66 7.57 -9.80
C PHE A 82 -21.20 8.93 -9.27
N THR A 83 -20.79 9.00 -8.00
CA THR A 83 -20.20 10.22 -7.45
C THR A 83 -18.84 10.49 -8.09
N ASN A 84 -18.42 11.76 -8.09
CA ASN A 84 -17.10 12.21 -8.59
C ASN A 84 -16.86 11.97 -10.10
N VAL A 85 -17.91 11.76 -10.90
CA VAL A 85 -17.80 11.72 -12.37
C VAL A 85 -17.68 13.14 -12.95
N TYR A 86 -18.49 14.08 -12.44
CA TYR A 86 -18.41 15.50 -12.75
C TYR A 86 -18.15 16.29 -11.47
N VAL A 87 -17.51 17.45 -11.63
CA VAL A 87 -17.18 18.35 -10.52
C VAL A 87 -18.37 19.23 -10.13
N ASN A 88 -19.18 19.62 -11.11
CA ASN A 88 -20.31 20.53 -10.92
C ASN A 88 -21.63 19.80 -11.03
N ASP A 89 -22.61 20.36 -10.34
CA ASP A 89 -23.94 19.80 -10.35
C ASP A 89 -24.55 19.85 -11.74
N CYS A 90 -24.78 18.66 -12.31
CA CYS A 90 -25.24 18.51 -13.69
C CYS A 90 -26.68 17.99 -13.77
N GLY A 91 -27.21 17.44 -12.68
CA GLY A 91 -28.60 16.97 -12.59
C GLY A 91 -28.94 15.84 -13.56
N TRP A 92 -27.94 15.13 -14.07
CA TRP A 92 -28.14 14.04 -15.03
C TRP A 92 -28.46 12.73 -14.32
N GLU A 93 -29.37 11.94 -14.89
CA GLU A 93 -29.66 10.62 -14.36
C GLU A 93 -28.62 9.60 -14.82
N SER A 94 -28.03 8.89 -13.86
CA SER A 94 -27.14 7.76 -14.09
C SER A 94 -27.83 6.45 -13.74
N PHE A 95 -27.56 5.42 -14.55
CA PHE A 95 -28.20 4.11 -14.44
C PHE A 95 -27.14 3.00 -14.42
N GLY A 96 -27.34 2.01 -13.57
CA GLY A 96 -26.62 0.75 -13.61
C GLY A 96 -26.97 -0.07 -14.85
N VAL A 97 -26.25 -1.17 -15.06
CA VAL A 97 -26.33 -2.01 -16.27
C VAL A 97 -27.76 -2.49 -16.54
N ASP A 98 -28.53 -2.84 -15.51
CA ASP A 98 -29.90 -3.33 -15.64
C ASP A 98 -30.97 -2.23 -15.67
N ARG A 99 -30.59 -0.97 -15.41
CA ARG A 99 -31.46 0.21 -15.26
C ARG A 99 -32.61 0.08 -14.23
N LYS A 100 -32.56 -0.92 -13.36
CA LYS A 100 -33.63 -1.25 -12.40
C LYS A 100 -33.18 -1.06 -10.96
N VAL A 101 -31.96 -1.51 -10.63
CA VAL A 101 -31.51 -1.59 -9.24
C VAL A 101 -30.73 -0.35 -8.83
N LEU A 102 -29.97 0.23 -9.75
CA LEU A 102 -29.14 1.39 -9.47
C LEU A 102 -29.53 2.56 -10.37
N ARG A 103 -30.20 3.56 -9.79
CA ARG A 103 -30.55 4.83 -10.42
C ARG A 103 -30.22 5.94 -9.44
N THR A 104 -29.44 6.92 -9.88
CA THR A 104 -29.17 8.13 -9.09
C THR A 104 -29.17 9.35 -9.98
N VAL A 105 -29.52 10.50 -9.40
CA VAL A 105 -29.26 11.80 -10.04
C VAL A 105 -27.85 12.17 -9.64
N LEU A 106 -26.99 12.35 -10.65
CA LEU A 106 -25.66 12.89 -10.41
C LEU A 106 -25.82 14.22 -9.69
N PRO A 107 -25.04 14.47 -8.62
CA PRO A 107 -24.88 15.84 -8.14
C PRO A 107 -24.59 16.71 -9.36
#